data_AF-A0A0G1TNM0-F1
#
_entry.id   AF-A0A0G1TNM0-F1
#
_cell.length_a   1.000
_cell.length_b   1.000
_cell.length_c   1.000
_cell.angle_alpha   90.00
_cell.angle_beta   90.00
_cell.angle_gamma   90.00
#
_symmetry.space_group_name_H-M   'P 1'
#
loop_
_entity.id
_entity.type
_entity.pdbx_description
1 polymer ?
#
loop_
_entity_poly.entity_id
_entity_poly.type
_entity_poly.pdbx_seq_one_letter_code
_entity_poly.pdbx_strand_id
1 'polypeptide(L)' 'MNYFNPNLKISRDHGKIFRMNGRLLVPFYHPAAILRNMGLINEYEKEFKKLPKIAKKAEELLKKP' A
#
# COMPACT_ATOMS: atom_id res chain seq x y z
N MET A 1 2.52 0.45 11.04
CA MET A 1 3.36 1.25 10.12
C MET A 1 4.63 1.76 10.76
N ASN A 2 4.62 2.14 12.04
CA ASN A 2 5.81 2.66 12.76
C ASN A 2 7.09 1.81 12.60
N TYR A 3 6.94 0.47 12.59
CA TYR A 3 8.04 -0.46 12.35
C TYR A 3 8.71 -0.30 10.98
N PHE A 4 7.94 0.07 9.95
CA PHE A 4 8.45 0.27 8.60
C PHE A 4 8.87 1.73 8.39
N ASN A 5 7.99 2.68 8.72
CA ASN A 5 8.31 4.10 8.66
C ASN A 5 7.48 4.85 9.73
N PRO A 6 8.12 5.51 10.70
CA PRO A 6 7.43 6.22 11.77
C PRO A 6 6.60 7.42 11.28
N ASN A 7 6.91 7.96 10.09
CA ASN A 7 6.21 9.11 9.52
C ASN A 7 4.96 8.73 8.72
N LEU A 8 4.76 7.43 8.42
CA LEU A 8 3.62 6.97 7.63
C LEU A 8 2.44 6.60 8.53
N LYS A 9 1.26 7.12 8.18
CA LYS A 9 0.00 6.80 8.86
C LYS A 9 -0.93 6.07 7.91
N ILE A 10 -1.43 4.91 8.33
CA ILE A 10 -2.27 4.07 7.46
C ILE A 10 -3.53 4.80 6.98
N SER A 11 -4.10 5.67 7.82
CA SER A 11 -5.28 6.48 7.50
C SER A 11 -5.07 7.51 6.39
N ARG A 12 -3.82 7.92 6.13
CA ARG A 12 -3.49 8.93 5.11
C ARG A 12 -2.74 8.34 3.91
N ASP A 13 -1.96 7.30 4.17
CA ASP A 13 -0.92 6.83 3.27
C ASP A 13 -1.23 5.47 2.63
N HIS A 14 -2.39 4.86 2.93
CA HIS A 14 -2.84 3.63 2.26
C HIS A 14 -2.93 3.79 0.74
N GLY A 15 -2.65 2.70 0.01
CA GLY A 15 -2.74 2.62 -1.45
C GLY A 15 -1.66 3.39 -2.24
N LYS A 16 -0.76 4.11 -1.55
CA LYS A 16 0.38 4.81 -2.14
C LYS A 16 1.61 3.91 -2.20
N ILE A 17 2.56 4.25 -3.05
CA ILE A 17 3.81 3.52 -3.21
C ILE A 17 4.93 4.36 -2.60
N PHE A 18 5.70 3.77 -1.71
CA PHE A 18 6.86 4.39 -1.09
C PHE A 18 8.10 3.57 -1.41
N ARG A 19 9.23 4.25 -1.61
CA ARG A 19 10.53 3.59 -1.73
C ARG A 19 11.25 3.67 -0.39
N MET A 20 11.79 2.55 0.07
CA MET A 20 12.52 2.51 1.32
C MET A 20 13.53 1.38 1.31
N ASN A 21 14.80 1.69 1.53
CA ASN A 21 15.90 0.71 1.63
C ASN A 21 15.93 -0.31 0.48
N GLY A 22 15.77 0.17 -0.77
CA GLY A 22 15.76 -0.68 -1.96
C GLY A 22 14.49 -1.53 -2.12
N ARG A 23 13.43 -1.27 -1.35
CA ARG A 23 12.14 -1.98 -1.40
C ARG A 23 11.01 -1.00 -1.71
N LEU A 24 9.96 -1.51 -2.36
CA LEU A 24 8.69 -0.80 -2.51
C LEU A 24 7.76 -1.17 -1.36
N LEU A 25 7.40 -0.18 -0.56
CA LEU A 25 6.42 -0.31 0.50
C LEU A 25 5.08 0.19 -0.01
N VAL A 26 4.07 -0.70 0.01
CA VAL A 26 2.69 -0.36 -0.39
C VAL A 26 1.77 -0.69 0.78
N PRO A 27 1.41 0.30 1.62
CA PRO A 27 0.62 0.05 2.81
C PRO A 27 -0.87 -0.06 2.48
N PHE A 28 -1.53 -0.99 3.17
CA PHE A 28 -2.94 -1.29 3.00
C PHE A 28 -3.60 -1.54 4.35
N TYR A 29 -4.92 -1.30 4.41
CA TYR A 29 -5.71 -1.74 5.55
C TYR A 29 -5.64 -3.26 5.67
N HIS A 30 -5.51 -3.74 6.91
CA HIS A 30 -5.57 -5.18 7.17
C HIS A 30 -6.97 -5.71 6.80
N PRO A 31 -7.12 -6.88 6.17
CA PRO A 31 -8.44 -7.41 5.78
C PRO A 31 -9.44 -7.46 6.94
N ALA A 32 -8.97 -7.79 8.15
CA ALA A 32 -9.82 -7.76 9.35
C ALA A 32 -10.42 -6.38 9.66
N ALA A 33 -9.75 -5.28 9.30
CA ALA A 33 -10.31 -3.93 9.45
C ALA A 33 -11.44 -3.66 8.46
N ILE A 34 -11.35 -4.23 7.26
CA ILE A 34 -12.39 -4.14 6.24
C ILE A 34 -13.61 -4.99 6.63
N LEU A 35 -13.40 -6.19 7.17
CA LEU A 35 -14.50 -7.02 7.67
C LEU A 35 -15.28 -6.33 8.80
N ARG A 36 -14.58 -5.56 9.66
CA ARG A 36 -15.21 -4.77 10.73
C ARG A 36 -15.90 -3.51 10.22
N ASN A 37 -15.48 -2.98 9.07
CA ASN A 37 -16.09 -1.81 8.44
C ASN A 37 -16.22 -2.02 6.93
N MET A 38 -17.31 -2.69 6.54
CA MET A 38 -17.60 -3.01 5.14
C MET A 38 -17.80 -1.76 4.26
N GLY A 39 -18.00 -0.57 4.82
CA GLY A 39 -18.05 0.67 4.06
C GLY A 39 -16.77 0.99 3.29
N LEU A 40 -15.64 0.38 3.68
CA LEU A 40 -14.33 0.56 3.04
C LEU A 40 -14.02 -0.47 1.95
N ILE A 41 -14.90 -1.46 1.71
CA ILE A 41 -14.61 -2.60 0.80
C ILE A 41 -14.34 -2.15 -0.64
N ASN A 42 -15.11 -1.19 -1.15
CA ASN A 42 -14.98 -0.71 -2.53
C ASN A 42 -13.66 0.02 -2.76
N GLU A 43 -13.23 0.84 -1.80
CA GLU A 43 -11.94 1.55 -1.87
C GLU A 43 -10.80 0.54 -1.75
N TYR A 44 -10.88 -0.38 -0.78
CA TYR A 44 -9.91 -1.44 -0.60
C TYR A 44 -9.73 -2.28 -1.87
N GLU A 45 -10.83 -2.70 -2.51
CA GLU A 45 -10.77 -3.52 -3.72
C GLU A 45 -10.11 -2.77 -4.89
N LYS A 46 -10.46 -1.49 -5.10
CA LYS A 46 -9.84 -0.65 -6.14
C LYS A 46 -8.33 -0.52 -5.92
N GLU A 47 -7.91 -0.33 -4.68
CA GLU A 47 -6.49 -0.25 -4.34
C GLU A 47 -5.81 -1.62 -4.52
N PHE A 48 -6.44 -2.70 -4.06
CA PHE A 48 -5.89 -4.06 -4.13
C PHE A 48 -5.70 -4.51 -5.59
N LYS A 49 -6.64 -4.17 -6.48
CA LYS A 49 -6.53 -4.42 -7.93
C LYS A 49 -5.32 -3.75 -8.58
N LYS A 50 -4.73 -2.71 -7.97
CA LYS A 50 -3.50 -2.07 -8.48
C LYS A 50 -2.24 -2.85 -8.11
N LEU A 51 -2.26 -3.69 -7.07
CA LEU A 51 -1.08 -4.42 -6.58
C LEU A 51 -0.40 -5.28 -7.67
N PRO A 52 -1.10 -6.08 -8.50
CA PRO A 52 -0.45 -6.85 -9.55
C PRO A 52 0.29 -5.98 -10.56
N LYS A 53 -0.26 -4.79 -10.86
CA LYS A 53 0.38 -3.82 -11.77
C LYS A 53 1.63 -3.22 -11.15
N ILE A 54 1.61 -2.94 -9.84
CA ILE A 54 2.77 -2.44 -9.10
C ILE A 54 3.85 -3.52 -9.04
N ALA A 55 3.49 -4.77 -8.75
CA ALA A 55 4.42 -5.89 -8.70
C ALA A 55 5.12 -6.11 -10.06
N LYS A 56 4.37 -6.09 -11.17
CA LYS A 56 4.96 -6.20 -12.52
C LYS A 56 5.95 -5.09 -12.85
N LYS A 57 5.71 -3.88 -12.34
CA LYS A 57 6.56 -2.70 -12.57
C LYS A 57 7.56 -2.45 -11.44
N ALA A 58 7.71 -3.39 -10.50
CA ALA A 58 8.47 -3.16 -9.28
C ALA A 58 9.93 -2.78 -9.59
N GLU A 59 10.57 -3.46 -10.55
CA GLU A 59 11.94 -3.17 -10.95
C GLU A 59 12.09 -1.78 -11.59
N GLU A 60 11.16 -1.39 -12.46
CA GLU A 60 11.15 -0.05 -13.07
C GLU A 60 10.92 1.04 -12.02
N LEU A 61 9.98 0.79 -11.11
CA LEU A 61 9.64 1.68 -10.02
C LEU A 61 10.76 1.79 -8.99
N LEU A 62 11.65 0.81 -8.86
CA LEU A 62 12.83 0.91 -8.01
C LEU A 62 14.00 1.66 -8.68
N LYS A 63 14.10 1.60 -10.02
CA LYS A 63 15.20 2.22 -10.79
C LYS A 63 15.03 3.72 -11.03
N LYS A 64 13.79 4.22 -11.09
CA LYS A 64 13.56 5.67 -11.22
C LYS A 64 14.01 6.36 -9.91
N PRO A 65 14.79 7.45 -9.96
CA PRO A 65 15.07 8.27 -8.78
C PRO A 65 13.78 8.88 -8.21
#